data_AF-A0A085EQZ4-F1
#
_entry.id   AF-A0A085EQZ4-F1
#
_cell.length_a   1.000
_cell.length_b   1.000
_cell.length_c   1.000
_cell.angle_alpha   90.00
_cell.angle_beta   90.00
_cell.angle_gamma   90.00
#
_symmetry.space_group_name_H-M   'P 1'
#
loop_
_entity.id
_entity.type
_entity.pdbx_description
1 polymer ?
#
loop_
_entity_poly.entity_id
_entity_poly.type
_entity_poly.pdbx_seq_one_letter_code
_entity_poly.pdbx_strand_id
1 'polypeptide(L)'
;MPALACLLALPLTACVTAAPHTSPGRAAELANLVSRSIACRAGAPRSSTLDRFLDAERARGATPEQIAGARSTYVTVSEAATINQGVRPESCSAEERGSLKPRMARVRAGDFSGL
;
A
#
# COMPACT_ATOMS: atom_id res chain seq x y z
N MET A 1 -9.86 -2.31 43.23
CA MET A 1 -8.40 -2.23 43.52
C MET A 1 -8.00 -3.58 44.11
N PRO A 2 -6.88 -4.22 43.74
CA PRO A 2 -5.60 -3.71 43.19
C PRO A 2 -5.23 -4.46 41.87
N ALA A 3 -4.07 -4.41 41.21
CA ALA A 3 -2.77 -3.77 41.35
C ALA A 3 -2.19 -3.57 39.93
N LEU A 4 -1.57 -2.42 39.64
CA LEU A 4 -0.72 -2.23 38.47
C LEU A 4 0.56 -3.06 38.66
N ALA A 5 0.89 -3.90 37.67
CA ALA A 5 2.22 -4.49 37.52
C ALA A 5 2.84 -3.94 36.23
N CYS A 6 3.66 -2.91 36.37
CA CYS A 6 4.58 -2.45 35.35
C CYS A 6 5.67 -3.50 35.14
N LEU A 7 5.58 -4.27 34.06
CA LEU A 7 6.70 -5.04 33.52
C LEU A 7 7.32 -4.23 32.37
N LEU A 8 8.38 -3.50 32.73
CA LEU A 8 9.32 -2.92 31.80
C LEU A 8 10.29 -4.02 31.31
N ALA A 9 10.76 -3.81 30.08
CA ALA A 9 11.85 -4.50 29.40
C ALA A 9 11.48 -5.83 28.73
N LEU A 10 11.31 -5.77 27.41
CA LEU A 10 12.20 -6.39 26.43
C LEU A 10 12.03 -5.63 25.10
N PRO A 11 13.06 -5.55 24.24
CA PRO A 11 13.19 -4.52 23.22
C PRO A 11 12.00 -4.59 22.28
N LEU A 12 11.50 -3.42 21.89
CA LEU A 12 10.49 -3.24 20.88
C LEU A 12 10.93 -3.97 19.59
N THR A 13 10.65 -5.27 19.50
CA THR A 13 10.17 -5.89 18.28
C THR A 13 8.93 -5.08 17.92
N ALA A 14 9.17 -3.93 17.30
CA ALA A 14 8.17 -3.19 16.60
C ALA A 14 7.52 -4.22 15.69
N CYS A 15 6.33 -4.64 16.09
CA CYS A 15 5.48 -5.47 15.29
C CYS A 15 5.36 -4.72 13.96
N VAL A 16 6.11 -5.13 12.95
CA VAL A 16 5.93 -4.73 11.55
C VAL A 16 4.66 -5.41 11.04
N THR A 17 3.59 -5.31 11.81
CA THR A 17 2.25 -5.22 11.26
C THR A 17 2.15 -3.78 10.82
N ALA A 18 2.55 -3.52 9.56
CA ALA A 18 2.12 -2.30 8.88
C ALA A 18 0.60 -2.28 9.02
N ALA A 19 0.09 -1.52 9.99
CA ALA A 19 -1.35 -1.48 10.22
C ALA A 19 -1.95 -0.97 8.91
N PRO A 20 -2.81 -1.75 8.23
CA PRO A 20 -3.29 -1.41 6.89
C PRO A 20 -4.00 -0.06 6.86
N HIS A 21 -4.51 0.38 8.02
CA HIS A 21 -5.20 1.67 8.18
C HIS A 21 -4.26 2.88 8.35
N THR A 22 -2.94 2.70 8.34
CA THR A 22 -1.96 3.80 8.38
C THR A 22 -1.60 4.24 6.96
N SER A 23 -1.18 5.51 6.77
CA SER A 23 -0.77 6.00 5.45
C SER A 23 0.32 5.14 4.78
N PRO A 24 1.38 4.70 5.49
CA PRO A 24 2.35 3.75 4.93
C PRO A 24 1.75 2.38 4.61
N GLY A 25 0.85 1.86 5.45
CA GLY A 25 0.13 0.61 5.18
C GLY A 25 -0.67 0.66 3.88
N ARG A 26 -1.51 1.68 3.72
CA ARG A 26 -2.29 1.92 2.50
C ARG A 26 -1.42 2.16 1.28
N ALA A 27 -0.26 2.79 1.45
CA ALA A 27 0.71 2.97 0.37
C ALA A 27 1.31 1.64 -0.11
N ALA A 28 1.59 0.72 0.82
CA ALA A 28 2.02 -0.64 0.48
C ALA A 28 0.90 -1.41 -0.25
N GLU A 29 -0.35 -1.29 0.20
CA GLU A 29 -1.51 -1.89 -0.49
C GLU A 29 -1.68 -1.34 -1.90
N LEU A 30 -1.56 -0.02 -2.07
CA LEU A 30 -1.59 0.63 -3.38
C LEU A 30 -0.48 0.10 -4.30
N ALA A 31 0.76 0.03 -3.80
CA ALA A 31 1.91 -0.46 -4.58
C ALA A 31 1.72 -1.91 -5.01
N ASN A 32 1.25 -2.78 -4.11
CA ASN A 32 0.94 -4.19 -4.42
C ASN A 32 -0.19 -4.29 -5.46
N LEU A 33 -1.26 -3.51 -5.30
CA LEU A 33 -2.36 -3.47 -6.25
C LEU A 33 -1.89 -3.01 -7.64
N VAL A 34 -1.06 -1.97 -7.72
CA VAL A 34 -0.47 -1.46 -8.97
C VAL A 34 0.38 -2.53 -9.62
N SER A 35 1.31 -3.14 -8.88
CA SER A 35 2.20 -4.17 -9.40
C SER A 35 1.43 -5.37 -9.95
N ARG A 36 0.50 -5.94 -9.16
CA ARG A 36 -0.35 -7.05 -9.61
C ARG A 36 -1.20 -6.67 -10.81
N SER A 37 -1.76 -5.46 -10.83
CA SER A 37 -2.59 -5.01 -11.96
C SER A 37 -1.81 -4.88 -13.26
N ILE A 38 -0.56 -4.41 -13.21
CA ILE A 38 0.32 -4.32 -14.38
C ILE A 38 0.68 -5.73 -14.86
N ALA A 39 1.16 -6.60 -13.96
CA ALA A 39 1.52 -7.98 -14.28
C ALA A 39 0.33 -8.75 -14.91
N CYS A 40 -0.88 -8.54 -14.37
CA CYS A 40 -2.11 -9.17 -14.84
C CYS A 40 -2.73 -8.53 -16.10
N ARG A 41 -2.19 -7.42 -16.62
CA ARG A 41 -2.83 -6.57 -17.64
C ARG A 41 -4.25 -6.13 -17.24
N ALA A 42 -4.48 -5.95 -15.95
CA ALA A 42 -5.75 -5.48 -15.39
C ALA A 42 -5.87 -3.95 -15.35
N GLY A 43 -4.78 -3.24 -15.67
CA GLY A 43 -4.73 -1.78 -15.78
C GLY A 43 -3.40 -1.24 -15.27
N ALA A 44 -3.07 -0.03 -15.70
CA ALA A 44 -1.89 0.70 -15.24
C ALA A 44 -2.32 1.94 -14.44
N PRO A 45 -1.54 2.34 -13.42
CA PRO A 45 -1.75 3.61 -12.74
C PRO A 45 -1.55 4.77 -13.72
N ARG A 46 -2.14 5.91 -13.41
CA ARG A 46 -1.77 7.20 -14.03
C ARG A 46 -0.48 7.71 -13.38
N SER A 47 0.27 8.55 -14.08
CA SER A 47 1.44 9.25 -13.51
C SER A 47 1.11 10.02 -12.23
N SER A 48 -0.10 10.58 -12.15
CA SER A 48 -0.59 11.32 -10.98
C SER A 48 -1.19 10.46 -9.86
N THR A 49 -1.16 9.13 -9.96
CA THR A 49 -1.83 8.26 -8.97
C THR A 49 -1.24 8.41 -7.57
N LEU A 50 0.09 8.43 -7.45
CA LEU A 50 0.75 8.57 -6.16
C LEU A 50 0.46 9.93 -5.54
N ASP A 51 0.57 11.02 -6.31
CA ASP A 51 0.31 12.35 -5.76
C ASP A 51 -1.15 12.50 -5.31
N ARG A 52 -2.11 12.01 -6.11
CA ARG A 52 -3.54 11.98 -5.71
C ARG A 52 -3.79 11.13 -4.47
N PHE A 53 -3.09 10.01 -4.32
CA PHE A 53 -3.16 9.19 -3.12
C PHE A 53 -2.66 9.98 -1.90
N LEU A 54 -1.51 10.64 -2.00
CA LEU A 54 -0.96 11.43 -0.91
C LEU A 54 -1.85 12.64 -0.58
N ASP A 55 -2.51 13.25 -1.57
CA ASP A 55 -3.51 14.30 -1.34
C ASP A 55 -4.71 13.75 -0.56
N ALA A 56 -5.19 12.56 -0.90
CA ALA A 56 -6.25 11.88 -0.15
C ALA A 56 -5.82 11.54 1.28
N GLU A 57 -4.57 11.12 1.51
CA GLU A 57 -4.02 10.90 2.85
C GLU A 57 -3.95 12.19 3.67
N ARG A 58 -3.53 13.31 3.06
CA ARG A 58 -3.55 14.62 3.72
C ARG A 58 -4.97 15.05 4.08
N ALA A 59 -5.95 14.82 3.20
CA ALA A 59 -7.35 15.07 3.47
C ALA A 59 -7.91 14.19 4.61
N ARG A 60 -7.31 13.01 4.84
CA ARG A 60 -7.59 12.13 5.98
C ARG A 60 -6.86 12.53 7.27
N GLY A 61 -6.10 13.63 7.25
CA GLY A 61 -5.39 14.16 8.42
C GLY A 61 -4.01 13.55 8.64
N ALA A 62 -3.42 12.89 7.66
CA ALA A 62 -2.07 12.35 7.79
C ALA A 62 -1.03 13.45 8.01
N THR A 63 -0.11 13.25 8.96
CA THR A 63 0.97 14.18 9.25
C THR A 63 2.02 14.20 8.13
N PRO A 64 2.86 15.25 8.02
CA PRO A 64 3.94 15.28 7.04
C PRO A 64 4.86 14.04 7.09
N GLU A 65 5.16 13.54 8.29
CA GLU A 65 5.99 12.34 8.50
C GLU A 65 5.29 11.08 7.96
N GLN A 66 3.97 10.98 8.17
CA GLN A 66 3.17 9.88 7.62
C GLN A 66 3.07 9.93 6.09
N ILE A 67 2.99 11.14 5.51
CA ILE A 67 3.03 11.34 4.05
C ILE A 67 4.41 10.97 3.48
N ALA A 68 5.49 11.38 4.14
CA ALA A 68 6.85 11.00 3.75
C ALA A 68 7.05 9.47 3.83
N GLY A 69 6.59 8.86 4.93
CA GLY A 69 6.58 7.41 5.11
C GLY A 69 5.79 6.69 4.01
N ALA A 70 4.58 7.16 3.70
CA ALA A 70 3.75 6.61 2.64
C ALA A 70 4.42 6.68 1.27
N ARG A 71 5.02 7.83 0.92
CA ARG A 71 5.79 7.97 -0.32
C ARG A 71 6.96 6.99 -0.37
N SER A 72 7.76 6.92 0.69
CA SER A 72 8.90 6.00 0.79
C SER A 72 8.46 4.55 0.62
N THR A 73 7.44 4.12 1.37
CA THR A 73 6.89 2.77 1.30
C THR A 73 6.38 2.41 -0.09
N TYR A 74 5.61 3.30 -0.73
CA TYR A 74 5.11 3.05 -2.09
C TYR A 74 6.25 2.80 -3.08
N VAL A 75 7.30 3.62 -3.04
CA VAL A 75 8.46 3.49 -3.92
C VAL A 75 9.20 2.17 -3.65
N THR A 76 9.57 1.90 -2.40
CA THR A 76 10.31 0.68 -2.03
C THR A 76 9.56 -0.59 -2.42
N VAL A 77 8.25 -0.66 -2.17
CA VAL A 77 7.44 -1.83 -2.54
C VAL A 77 7.31 -1.95 -4.06
N SER A 78 7.12 -0.84 -4.78
CA SER A 78 7.02 -0.84 -6.24
C SER A 78 8.33 -1.30 -6.91
N GLU A 79 9.48 -0.85 -6.39
CA GLU A 79 10.80 -1.26 -6.85
C GLU A 79 11.04 -2.75 -6.58
N ALA A 80 10.79 -3.21 -5.35
CA ALA A 80 10.91 -4.62 -4.99
C ALA A 80 10.02 -5.50 -5.87
N ALA A 81 8.78 -5.09 -6.12
CA ALA A 81 7.86 -5.83 -6.95
C ALA A 81 8.30 -5.86 -8.43
N THR A 82 8.85 -4.76 -8.95
CA THR A 82 9.39 -4.69 -10.31
C THR A 82 10.55 -5.68 -10.49
N ILE A 83 11.47 -5.73 -9.52
CA ILE A 83 12.58 -6.68 -9.50
C ILE A 83 12.04 -8.12 -9.46
N ASN A 84 11.12 -8.40 -8.54
CA ASN A 84 10.55 -9.74 -8.38
C ASN A 84 9.85 -10.24 -9.64
N GLN A 85 9.06 -9.39 -10.31
CA GLN A 85 8.40 -9.77 -11.56
C GLN A 85 9.39 -9.96 -12.72
N GLY A 86 10.54 -9.27 -12.70
CA GLY A 86 11.62 -9.50 -13.66
C GLY A 86 12.35 -10.82 -13.46
N VAL A 87 12.55 -11.25 -12.21
CA VAL A 87 13.24 -12.50 -11.85
C VAL A 87 12.31 -13.71 -11.99
N ARG A 88 11.10 -13.62 -11.45
CA ARG A 88 10.11 -14.69 -11.46
C ARG A 88 8.72 -14.11 -11.74
N PRO A 89 8.33 -14.01 -13.01
CA PRO A 89 7.01 -13.57 -13.40
C PRO A 89 5.93 -14.45 -12.76
N GLU A 90 4.99 -13.81 -12.07
CA GLU A 90 3.86 -14.52 -11.48
C GLU A 90 2.71 -14.60 -12.47
N SER A 91 2.15 -15.79 -12.67
CA SER A 91 0.98 -15.97 -13.52
C SER A 91 -0.24 -15.25 -12.96
N CYS A 92 -1.19 -14.93 -13.84
CA CYS A 92 -2.44 -14.31 -13.45
C CYS A 92 -3.64 -15.07 -14.00
N SER A 93 -4.55 -15.48 -13.12
CA SER A 93 -5.79 -16.14 -13.51
C SER A 93 -6.80 -15.13 -14.07
N ALA A 94 -7.80 -15.62 -14.81
CA ALA A 94 -8.88 -14.76 -15.29
C ALA A 94 -9.71 -14.16 -14.15
N GLU A 95 -9.91 -14.92 -13.07
CA GLU A 95 -10.60 -14.50 -11.85
C GLU A 95 -9.85 -13.37 -11.14
N GLU A 96 -8.53 -13.51 -10.97
CA GLU A 96 -7.69 -12.48 -10.37
C GLU A 96 -7.70 -11.20 -11.22
N ARG A 97 -7.56 -11.33 -12.54
CA ARG A 97 -7.68 -10.17 -13.44
C ARG A 97 -9.05 -9.49 -13.31
N GLY A 98 -10.11 -10.29 -13.17
CA GLY A 98 -11.48 -9.83 -12.96
C GLY A 98 -11.65 -9.01 -11.68
N SER A 99 -10.95 -9.37 -10.60
CA SER A 99 -11.00 -8.64 -9.32
C SER A 99 -10.09 -7.40 -9.30
N LEU A 100 -8.94 -7.44 -9.98
CA LEU A 100 -7.99 -6.34 -10.04
C LEU A 100 -8.48 -5.16 -10.90
N LYS A 101 -9.11 -5.46 -12.05
CA LYS A 101 -9.57 -4.44 -13.00
C LYS A 101 -10.50 -3.37 -12.39
N PRO A 102 -11.58 -3.72 -11.65
CA PRO A 102 -12.44 -2.72 -11.02
C PRO A 102 -11.72 -1.95 -9.89
N ARG A 103 -10.83 -2.60 -9.13
CA ARG A 103 -10.03 -1.91 -8.09
C ARG A 103 -9.11 -0.86 -8.71
N MET A 104 -8.41 -1.22 -9.78
CA MET A 104 -7.53 -0.30 -10.51
C MET A 104 -8.32 0.83 -11.19
N ALA A 105 -9.54 0.55 -11.67
CA ALA A 105 -10.41 1.58 -12.22
C ALA A 105 -10.78 2.65 -11.18
N ARG A 106 -11.12 2.27 -9.95
CA ARG A 106 -11.37 3.21 -8.83
C ARG A 106 -10.14 4.04 -8.50
N VAL A 107 -8.98 3.40 -8.37
CA VAL A 107 -7.71 4.10 -8.14
C VAL A 107 -7.42 5.13 -9.23
N ARG A 108 -7.64 4.79 -10.50
CA ARG A 108 -7.48 5.74 -11.63
C ARG A 108 -8.49 6.89 -11.61
N ALA A 109 -9.64 6.70 -10.99
CA ALA A 109 -10.63 7.76 -10.74
C ALA A 109 -10.25 8.65 -9.55
N GLY A 110 -9.22 8.29 -8.77
CA GLY A 110 -8.83 8.99 -7.55
C GLY A 110 -9.59 8.52 -6.31
N ASP A 111 -10.29 7.39 -6.40
CA ASP A 111 -10.94 6.77 -5.24
C ASP A 111 -10.01 5.72 -4.61
N PHE A 112 -9.60 6.03 -3.38
CA PHE A 112 -8.70 5.25 -2.55
C PHE A 112 -9.39 4.71 -1.29
N SER A 113 -10.73 4.66 -1.27
CA SER A 113 -11.51 4.20 -0.11
C SER A 113 -11.42 2.69 0.15
N GLY A 114 -11.15 1.91 -0.89
CA GLY A 114 -10.94 0.45 -0.82
C GLY A 114 -9.48 0.03 -0.64
N LEU A 115 -8.66 0.92 -0.07
CA LEU A 115 -7.29 0.71 0.38
C LEU A 115 -7.20 0.95 1.88
#